data_AF-A0A6L5EQL4-F1
#
_entry.id   AF-A0A6L5EQL4-F1
#
_cell.length_a   1.000
_cell.length_b   1.000
_cell.length_c   1.000
_cell.angle_alpha   90.00
_cell.angle_beta   90.00
_cell.angle_gamma   90.00
#
_symmetry.space_group_name_H-M   'P 1'
#
loop_
_entity.id
_entity.type
_entity.pdbx_description
1 polymer ?
#
loop_
_entity_poly.entity_id
_entity_poly.type
_entity_poly.pdbx_seq_one_letter_code
_entity_poly.pdbx_strand_id
1 'polypeptide(L)'
;MAPKPKPGKAPKITTDAAIEGNGPLVAGATVVDTVSFTGLEKGKKYQLEAALMCKASGESTGATAKVAFVPQVEDGQINVPIAVTDANCAAQVAFETLRDAAGEVVAVHHDINDAAQTVTAEDVFKPAPSAETVEKKRDKNVTVVTEGAPEVGKAVEPKAPRRSIKAIPSGSVVLEEG
;
A
#
# COMPACT_ATOMS: atom_id res chain seq x y z
N MET A 1 -24.68 30.73 -14.00
CA MET A 1 -25.10 29.31 -13.92
C MET A 1 -23.85 28.46 -13.90
N ALA A 2 -23.53 27.81 -12.77
CA ALA A 2 -22.48 26.79 -12.75
C ALA A 2 -22.93 25.57 -13.59
N PRO A 3 -22.03 24.93 -14.35
CA PRO A 3 -22.40 23.71 -15.07
C PRO A 3 -22.80 22.63 -14.06
N LYS A 4 -23.96 22.02 -14.27
CA LYS A 4 -24.38 20.84 -13.51
C LYS A 4 -23.34 19.73 -13.74
N PRO A 5 -22.89 19.02 -12.69
CA PRO A 5 -21.97 17.90 -12.87
C PRO A 5 -22.63 16.87 -13.81
N LYS A 6 -21.88 16.43 -14.83
CA LYS A 6 -22.29 15.31 -15.68
C LYS A 6 -22.52 14.09 -14.78
N PRO A 7 -23.50 13.22 -15.06
CA PRO A 7 -23.61 11.96 -14.33
C PRO A 7 -22.30 11.19 -14.53
N GLY A 8 -21.47 11.16 -13.48
CA GLY A 8 -20.18 10.50 -13.50
C GLY A 8 -20.38 9.01 -13.71
N LYS A 9 -19.51 8.38 -14.51
CA LYS A 9 -19.42 6.92 -14.52
C LYS A 9 -19.18 6.44 -13.11
N ALA A 10 -19.82 5.33 -12.71
CA ALA A 10 -19.53 4.70 -11.44
C ALA A 10 -18.03 4.36 -11.36
N PRO A 11 -17.34 4.71 -10.26
CA PRO A 11 -15.96 4.32 -10.04
C PRO A 11 -15.75 2.82 -10.22
N LYS A 12 -14.65 2.43 -10.87
CA LYS A 12 -14.25 1.02 -11.01
C LYS A 12 -12.76 0.88 -10.78
N ILE A 13 -12.38 -0.24 -10.18
CA ILE A 13 -10.98 -0.66 -10.04
C ILE A 13 -10.76 -2.01 -10.75
N THR A 14 -9.54 -2.22 -11.23
CA THR A 14 -9.01 -3.50 -11.71
C THR A 14 -7.60 -3.64 -11.18
N THR A 15 -7.21 -4.83 -10.80
CA THR A 15 -5.99 -5.06 -10.01
C THR A 15 -5.14 -6.18 -10.60
N ASP A 16 -3.83 -6.10 -10.37
CA ASP A 16 -2.85 -7.10 -10.82
C ASP A 16 -1.74 -7.22 -9.76
N ALA A 17 -1.55 -8.43 -9.23
CA ALA A 17 -0.69 -8.67 -8.08
C ALA A 17 0.50 -9.54 -8.45
N ALA A 18 1.69 -9.06 -8.11
CA ALA A 18 2.95 -9.78 -8.35
C ALA A 18 3.86 -9.71 -7.12
N ILE A 19 4.65 -10.77 -6.90
CA ILE A 19 5.68 -10.76 -5.85
C ILE A 19 6.85 -9.89 -6.34
N GLU A 20 7.29 -8.94 -5.52
CA GLU A 20 8.45 -8.10 -5.83
C GLU A 20 9.67 -8.97 -6.13
N GLY A 21 10.30 -8.74 -7.28
CA GLY A 21 11.46 -9.50 -7.72
C GLY A 21 11.17 -10.91 -8.24
N ASN A 22 9.90 -11.29 -8.42
CA ASN A 22 9.46 -12.62 -8.86
C ASN A 22 10.05 -13.76 -7.98
N GLY A 23 10.13 -13.48 -6.69
CA GLY A 23 10.57 -14.44 -5.69
C GLY A 23 9.45 -15.38 -5.23
N PRO A 24 9.78 -16.40 -4.42
CA PRO A 24 8.78 -17.31 -3.86
C PRO A 24 7.85 -16.58 -2.87
N LEU A 25 6.62 -17.08 -2.75
CA LEU A 25 5.69 -16.64 -1.71
C LEU A 25 6.17 -17.13 -0.34
N VAL A 26 6.83 -16.26 0.42
CA VAL A 26 7.35 -16.53 1.77
C VAL A 26 7.01 -15.38 2.72
N ALA A 27 6.97 -15.66 4.03
CA ALA A 27 6.82 -14.60 5.02
C ALA A 27 8.00 -13.61 4.91
N GLY A 28 7.68 -12.31 4.85
CA GLY A 28 8.64 -11.24 4.58
C GLY A 28 8.80 -10.87 3.09
N ALA A 29 8.21 -11.63 2.17
CA ALA A 29 8.08 -11.19 0.79
C ALA A 29 7.10 -10.00 0.69
N THR A 30 7.22 -9.22 -0.38
CA THR A 30 6.30 -8.12 -0.67
C THR A 30 5.52 -8.43 -1.93
N VAL A 31 4.20 -8.42 -1.85
CA VAL A 31 3.32 -8.48 -3.01
C VAL A 31 3.01 -7.04 -3.41
N VAL A 32 3.34 -6.66 -4.64
CA VAL A 32 2.99 -5.37 -5.22
C VAL A 32 1.70 -5.55 -6.00
N ASP A 33 0.62 -4.99 -5.47
CA ASP A 33 -0.67 -4.94 -6.13
C ASP A 33 -0.82 -3.64 -6.94
N THR A 34 -1.08 -3.76 -8.23
CA THR A 34 -1.16 -2.65 -9.18
C THR A 34 -2.63 -2.33 -9.44
N VAL A 35 -3.15 -1.30 -8.77
CA VAL A 35 -4.55 -0.92 -8.84
C VAL A 35 -4.77 0.16 -9.89
N SER A 36 -5.44 -0.22 -10.96
CA SER A 36 -5.92 0.70 -12.00
C SER A 36 -7.34 1.14 -11.66
N PHE A 37 -7.56 2.46 -11.58
CA PHE A 37 -8.86 3.04 -11.27
C PHE A 37 -9.40 3.82 -12.47
N THR A 38 -10.73 3.87 -12.58
CA THR A 38 -11.44 4.65 -13.60
C THR A 38 -12.64 5.35 -13.00
N GLY A 39 -12.94 6.55 -13.49
CA GLY A 39 -14.08 7.35 -13.02
C GLY A 39 -13.94 7.96 -11.63
N LEU A 40 -12.71 8.12 -11.10
CA LEU A 40 -12.51 8.86 -9.85
C LEU A 40 -12.58 10.37 -10.06
N GLU A 41 -12.96 11.10 -9.02
CA GLU A 41 -13.01 12.56 -9.08
C GLU A 41 -11.65 13.17 -8.75
N LYS A 42 -11.13 13.98 -9.68
CA LYS A 42 -9.84 14.66 -9.52
C LYS A 42 -9.86 15.53 -8.27
N GLY A 43 -8.80 15.43 -7.46
CA GLY A 43 -8.63 16.24 -6.25
C GLY A 43 -9.42 15.76 -5.02
N LYS A 44 -10.19 14.66 -5.11
CA LYS A 44 -10.84 14.06 -3.94
C LYS A 44 -9.93 13.05 -3.24
N LYS A 45 -9.97 12.99 -1.91
CA LYS A 45 -9.24 11.98 -1.14
C LYS A 45 -9.96 10.64 -1.26
N TYR A 46 -9.20 9.60 -1.56
CA TYR A 46 -9.65 8.21 -1.51
C TYR A 46 -8.72 7.40 -0.62
N GLN A 47 -9.24 6.27 -0.16
CA GLN A 47 -8.53 5.32 0.68
C GLN A 47 -8.70 3.93 0.08
N LEU A 48 -7.59 3.32 -0.30
CA LEU A 48 -7.53 1.96 -0.77
C LEU A 48 -7.02 1.06 0.35
N GLU A 49 -7.76 -0.01 0.61
CA GLU A 49 -7.40 -1.07 1.55
C GLU A 49 -7.20 -2.34 0.74
N ALA A 50 -6.04 -2.97 0.88
CA ALA A 50 -5.70 -4.24 0.24
C ALA A 50 -5.47 -5.30 1.31
N ALA A 51 -5.88 -6.54 1.05
CA ALA A 51 -5.71 -7.67 1.95
C ALA A 51 -5.36 -8.94 1.16
N LEU A 52 -4.45 -9.76 1.67
CA LEU A 52 -4.16 -11.07 1.09
C LEU A 52 -5.02 -12.16 1.72
N MET A 53 -5.66 -12.96 0.88
CA MET A 53 -6.57 -14.04 1.25
C MET A 53 -6.01 -15.38 0.79
N CYS A 54 -6.13 -16.42 1.60
CA CYS A 54 -5.75 -17.77 1.22
C CYS A 54 -6.73 -18.34 0.19
N LYS A 55 -6.26 -18.68 -1.01
CA LYS A 55 -7.14 -19.17 -2.10
C LYS A 55 -7.93 -20.42 -1.72
N ALA A 56 -7.27 -21.34 -1.00
CA ALA A 56 -7.85 -22.64 -0.66
C ALA A 56 -8.96 -22.55 0.41
N SER A 57 -8.80 -21.69 1.42
CA SER A 57 -9.76 -21.56 2.52
C SER A 57 -10.70 -20.35 2.39
N GLY A 58 -10.31 -19.33 1.62
CA GLY A 58 -10.98 -18.04 1.58
C GLY A 58 -10.75 -17.17 2.81
N GLU A 59 -9.86 -17.59 3.73
CA GLU A 59 -9.58 -16.86 4.97
C GLU A 59 -8.47 -15.81 4.77
N SER A 60 -8.47 -14.78 5.61
CA SER A 60 -7.43 -13.76 5.58
C SER A 60 -6.10 -14.31 6.10
N THR A 61 -5.02 -13.94 5.42
CA THR A 61 -3.64 -14.24 5.87
C THR A 61 -3.18 -13.29 7.00
N GLY A 62 -3.96 -12.24 7.29
CA GLY A 62 -3.56 -11.15 8.18
C GLY A 62 -2.70 -10.06 7.52
N ALA A 63 -2.18 -10.31 6.31
CA ALA A 63 -1.44 -9.31 5.55
C ALA A 63 -2.41 -8.29 4.96
N THR A 64 -2.22 -7.02 5.30
CA THR A 64 -3.03 -5.90 4.83
C THR A 64 -2.16 -4.69 4.52
N ALA A 65 -2.61 -3.88 3.58
CA ALA A 65 -2.01 -2.59 3.26
C ALA A 65 -3.10 -1.53 3.12
N LYS A 66 -2.73 -0.28 3.42
CA LYS A 66 -3.66 0.84 3.39
C LYS A 66 -2.98 2.06 2.83
N VAL A 67 -3.55 2.62 1.78
CA VAL A 67 -3.01 3.78 1.06
C VAL A 67 -4.09 4.82 0.90
N ALA A 68 -3.85 6.03 1.41
CA ALA A 68 -4.68 7.18 1.09
C ALA A 68 -4.02 8.01 -0.02
N PHE A 69 -4.80 8.39 -1.02
CA PHE A 69 -4.30 9.09 -2.19
C PHE A 69 -5.31 10.09 -2.74
N VAL A 70 -4.80 11.06 -3.50
CA VAL A 70 -5.60 12.07 -4.20
C VAL A 70 -5.28 11.99 -5.70
N PRO A 71 -6.18 11.41 -6.53
CA PRO A 71 -5.95 11.27 -7.95
C PRO A 71 -6.00 12.65 -8.63
N GLN A 72 -5.03 12.93 -9.50
CA GLN A 72 -5.02 14.14 -10.33
C GLN A 72 -5.63 13.88 -11.72
N VAL A 73 -5.98 12.62 -12.03
CA VAL A 73 -6.67 12.14 -13.25
C VAL A 73 -7.91 11.33 -12.86
N GLU A 74 -8.89 11.24 -13.77
CA GLU A 74 -10.09 10.39 -13.56
C GLU A 74 -9.75 8.91 -13.67
N ASP A 75 -8.84 8.58 -14.57
CA ASP A 75 -8.37 7.23 -14.85
C ASP A 75 -6.86 7.19 -14.63
N GLY A 76 -6.38 6.25 -13.84
CA GLY A 76 -4.98 6.18 -13.45
C GLY A 76 -4.65 4.86 -12.75
N GLN A 77 -3.45 4.81 -12.17
CA GLN A 77 -2.94 3.61 -11.52
C GLN A 77 -2.11 3.99 -10.28
N ILE A 78 -2.15 3.12 -9.27
CA ILE A 78 -1.31 3.18 -8.07
C ILE A 78 -0.80 1.79 -7.73
N ASN A 79 0.40 1.71 -7.15
CA ASN A 79 0.97 0.46 -6.66
C ASN A 79 0.84 0.40 -5.13
N VAL A 80 0.41 -0.74 -4.62
CA VAL A 80 0.17 -1.00 -3.21
C VAL A 80 1.07 -2.16 -2.77
N PRO A 81 2.16 -1.88 -2.06
CA PRO A 81 2.99 -2.94 -1.49
C PRO A 81 2.30 -3.54 -0.25
N ILE A 82 2.12 -4.86 -0.25
CA ILE A 82 1.54 -5.65 0.82
C ILE A 82 2.62 -6.61 1.33
N ALA A 83 3.01 -6.46 2.60
CA ALA A 83 3.98 -7.35 3.23
C ALA A 83 3.31 -8.68 3.60
N VAL A 84 3.85 -9.79 3.10
CA VAL A 84 3.36 -11.13 3.42
C VAL A 84 3.75 -11.48 4.85
N THR A 85 2.78 -11.60 5.74
CA THR A 85 2.99 -11.95 7.16
C THR A 85 2.95 -13.45 7.40
N ASP A 86 2.18 -14.17 6.60
CA ASP A 86 2.00 -15.61 6.67
C ASP A 86 2.00 -16.17 5.25
N ALA A 87 2.75 -17.25 5.01
CA ALA A 87 2.84 -17.92 3.71
C ALA A 87 2.45 -19.41 3.81
N ASN A 88 1.61 -19.77 4.79
CA ASN A 88 1.15 -21.15 4.98
C ASN A 88 0.18 -21.60 3.87
N CYS A 89 -0.34 -20.67 3.09
CA CYS A 89 -1.21 -20.93 1.97
C CYS A 89 -0.40 -21.03 0.69
N ALA A 90 -0.55 -22.15 -0.04
CA ALA A 90 0.16 -22.40 -1.30
C ALA A 90 -0.13 -21.33 -2.38
N ALA A 91 -1.32 -20.72 -2.32
CA ALA A 91 -1.73 -19.60 -3.14
C ALA A 91 -2.48 -18.56 -2.30
N GLN A 92 -2.19 -17.29 -2.57
CA GLN A 92 -2.84 -16.15 -1.96
C GLN A 92 -3.40 -15.23 -3.03
N VAL A 93 -4.49 -14.52 -2.72
CA VAL A 93 -5.19 -13.62 -3.65
C VAL A 93 -5.35 -12.26 -3.00
N ALA A 94 -5.00 -11.20 -3.73
CA ALA A 94 -5.15 -9.82 -3.26
C ALA A 94 -6.59 -9.32 -3.49
N PHE A 95 -7.17 -8.76 -2.42
CA PHE A 95 -8.51 -8.19 -2.36
C PHE A 95 -8.43 -6.71 -2.07
N GLU A 96 -9.14 -5.91 -2.87
CA GLU A 96 -9.07 -4.45 -2.76
C GLU A 96 -10.44 -3.83 -2.46
N THR A 97 -10.42 -2.80 -1.62
CA THR A 97 -11.59 -1.97 -1.29
C THR A 97 -11.21 -0.51 -1.37
N LEU A 98 -11.88 0.22 -2.26
CA LEU A 98 -11.72 1.66 -2.42
C LEU A 98 -12.86 2.40 -1.74
N ARG A 99 -12.49 3.30 -0.83
CA ARG A 99 -13.39 4.20 -0.11
C ARG A 99 -13.14 5.65 -0.48
N ASP A 100 -14.20 6.45 -0.46
CA ASP A 100 -14.09 7.89 -0.59
C ASP A 100 -13.75 8.58 0.75
N ALA A 101 -13.69 9.92 0.73
CA ALA A 101 -13.41 10.72 1.91
C ALA A 101 -14.51 10.65 3.00
N ALA A 102 -15.74 10.24 2.65
CA ALA A 102 -16.82 10.01 3.59
C ALA A 102 -16.76 8.60 4.21
N GLY A 103 -15.87 7.74 3.70
CA GLY A 103 -15.73 6.34 4.10
C GLY A 103 -16.65 5.38 3.36
N GLU A 104 -17.40 5.89 2.36
CA GLU A 104 -18.31 5.09 1.55
C GLU A 104 -17.51 4.23 0.57
N VAL A 105 -17.91 2.97 0.43
CA VAL A 105 -17.28 2.04 -0.52
C VAL A 105 -17.73 2.41 -1.93
N VAL A 106 -16.80 2.88 -2.75
CA VAL A 106 -17.07 3.32 -4.12
C VAL A 106 -16.69 2.27 -5.16
N ALA A 107 -15.76 1.36 -4.84
CA ALA A 107 -15.40 0.22 -5.68
C ALA A 107 -14.75 -0.89 -4.84
N VAL A 108 -14.91 -2.14 -5.28
CA VAL A 108 -14.26 -3.32 -4.68
C VAL A 108 -13.79 -4.27 -5.77
N HIS A 109 -12.74 -5.03 -5.47
CA HIS A 109 -12.29 -6.15 -6.27
C HIS A 109 -12.00 -7.33 -5.35
N HIS A 110 -13.02 -8.16 -5.13
CA HIS A 110 -12.98 -9.32 -4.22
C HIS A 110 -13.32 -10.58 -4.99
N ASP A 111 -12.35 -11.08 -5.77
CA ASP A 111 -12.51 -12.33 -6.51
C ASP A 111 -11.40 -13.31 -6.15
N ILE A 112 -11.73 -14.31 -5.33
CA ILE A 112 -10.81 -15.38 -4.90
C ILE A 112 -10.32 -16.26 -6.06
N ASN A 113 -11.00 -16.21 -7.21
CA ASN A 113 -10.64 -16.96 -8.40
C ASN A 113 -9.86 -16.15 -9.43
N ASP A 114 -9.60 -14.86 -9.18
CA ASP A 114 -8.87 -14.02 -10.10
C ASP A 114 -7.40 -14.47 -10.23
N ALA A 115 -7.04 -14.90 -11.44
CA ALA A 115 -5.71 -15.38 -11.75
C ALA A 115 -4.67 -14.26 -11.77
N ALA A 116 -5.03 -13.02 -12.14
CA ALA A 116 -4.15 -11.86 -12.13
C ALA A 116 -3.84 -11.40 -10.69
N GLN A 117 -4.78 -11.64 -9.76
CA GLN A 117 -4.57 -11.37 -8.34
C GLN A 117 -4.01 -12.54 -7.54
N THR A 118 -3.84 -13.72 -8.16
CA THR A 118 -3.33 -14.91 -7.46
C THR A 118 -1.80 -14.95 -7.51
N VAL A 119 -1.14 -14.97 -6.35
CA VAL A 119 0.29 -15.28 -6.17
C VAL A 119 0.46 -16.67 -5.56
N THR A 120 1.50 -17.40 -5.95
CA THR A 120 1.74 -18.79 -5.54
C THR A 120 3.16 -19.02 -5.05
N ALA A 121 3.35 -20.06 -4.22
CA ALA A 121 4.68 -20.47 -3.75
C ALA A 121 5.65 -20.82 -4.90
N GLU A 122 5.13 -21.14 -6.09
CA GLU A 122 5.88 -21.53 -7.28
C GLU A 122 6.17 -20.37 -8.24
N ASP A 123 5.80 -19.12 -7.90
CA ASP A 123 5.99 -17.93 -8.75
C ASP A 123 7.47 -17.52 -8.86
N VAL A 124 8.28 -18.41 -9.44
CA VAL A 124 9.65 -18.17 -9.93
C VAL A 124 9.61 -17.83 -11.43
N PHE A 125 8.43 -17.92 -12.09
CA PHE A 125 8.30 -17.84 -13.56
C PHE A 125 7.05 -17.11 -14.09
N LYS A 126 6.36 -16.28 -13.29
CA LYS A 126 5.44 -15.32 -13.91
C LYS A 126 6.26 -14.21 -14.57
N PRO A 127 6.09 -13.92 -15.87
CA PRO A 127 6.60 -12.67 -16.40
C PRO A 127 5.98 -11.56 -15.54
N ALA A 128 6.84 -10.74 -14.96
CA ALA A 128 6.41 -9.51 -14.29
C ALA A 128 5.40 -8.79 -15.20
N PRO A 129 4.36 -8.14 -14.63
CA PRO A 129 3.44 -7.36 -15.45
C PRO A 129 4.27 -6.43 -16.31
N SER A 130 4.11 -6.59 -17.63
CA SER A 130 4.85 -5.97 -18.72
C SER A 130 5.90 -4.96 -18.27
N ALA A 131 7.16 -5.39 -18.28
CA ALA A 131 8.31 -4.50 -18.27
C ALA A 131 8.34 -3.65 -19.56
N GLU A 132 7.38 -2.76 -19.75
CA GLU A 132 7.58 -1.56 -20.54
C GLU A 132 8.37 -0.58 -19.69
N THR A 133 9.70 -0.69 -19.77
CA THR A 133 10.67 0.33 -19.33
C THR A 133 10.48 0.83 -17.90
N VAL A 134 11.34 0.33 -17.00
CA VAL A 134 11.75 1.06 -15.80
C VAL A 134 12.55 2.29 -16.24
N GLU A 135 11.89 3.25 -16.88
CA GLU A 135 12.21 4.64 -16.60
C GLU A 135 11.60 4.95 -15.24
N LYS A 136 12.37 5.62 -14.38
CA LYS A 136 11.88 6.27 -13.16
C LYS A 136 10.67 7.16 -13.47
N LYS A 137 9.46 6.59 -13.53
CA LYS A 137 8.23 7.35 -13.48
C LYS A 137 7.88 7.44 -12.01
N ARG A 138 8.45 8.48 -11.38
CA ARG A 138 7.81 9.18 -10.25
C ARG A 138 6.30 9.17 -10.47
N ASP A 139 5.54 9.02 -9.41
CA ASP A 139 4.10 9.18 -9.31
C ASP A 139 3.67 10.45 -10.06
N LYS A 140 3.47 10.40 -11.38
CA LYS A 140 3.38 11.64 -12.18
C LYS A 140 2.01 12.29 -12.08
N ASN A 141 1.04 11.73 -11.36
CA ASN A 141 -0.30 12.33 -11.27
C ASN A 141 -1.14 11.87 -10.06
N VAL A 142 -0.52 11.43 -8.96
CA VAL A 142 -1.22 11.09 -7.71
C VAL A 142 -0.41 11.61 -6.53
N THR A 143 -1.06 12.34 -5.63
CA THR A 143 -0.45 12.73 -4.36
C THR A 143 -0.82 11.68 -3.32
N VAL A 144 0.14 10.83 -2.94
CA VAL A 144 -0.03 9.87 -1.85
C VAL A 144 0.04 10.64 -0.53
N VAL A 145 -1.04 10.56 0.25
CA VAL A 145 -1.13 11.15 1.59
C VAL A 145 -0.96 10.00 2.57
N THR A 146 0.28 9.64 2.88
CA THR A 146 0.55 8.61 3.88
C THR A 146 0.18 9.14 5.27
N GLU A 147 -1.00 8.78 5.75
CA GLU A 147 -1.40 8.88 7.15
C GLU A 147 -1.45 7.46 7.72
N GLY A 148 -0.34 7.04 8.36
CA GLY A 148 -0.24 5.89 9.24
C GLY A 148 -0.65 4.52 8.69
N ALA A 149 0.22 3.88 7.91
CA ALA A 149 0.27 2.41 7.85
C ALA A 149 1.13 1.90 9.04
N PRO A 150 0.78 0.77 9.69
CA PRO A 150 1.61 0.22 10.75
C PRO A 150 2.95 -0.26 10.19
N GLU A 151 4.05 0.27 10.72
CA GLU A 151 5.37 -0.34 10.58
C GLU A 151 5.32 -1.75 11.18
N VAL A 152 5.30 -2.79 10.33
CA VAL A 152 5.69 -4.14 10.73
C VAL A 152 7.03 -4.44 10.09
N GLY A 153 8.07 -4.21 10.88
CA GLY A 153 9.45 -4.56 10.57
C GLY A 153 10.32 -4.24 11.77
N LYS A 154 10.30 -5.10 12.80
CA LYS A 154 11.22 -4.97 13.93
C LYS A 154 12.67 -5.01 13.43
N ALA A 155 13.44 -3.98 13.76
CA ALA A 155 14.88 -4.10 13.96
C ALA A 155 15.22 -3.69 15.39
N VAL A 156 15.93 -4.58 16.07
CA VAL A 156 16.32 -4.52 17.48
C VAL A 156 17.38 -3.43 17.69
N GLU A 157 17.15 -2.52 18.62
CA GLU A 157 18.16 -1.54 19.06
C GLU A 157 18.91 -2.07 20.30
N PRO A 158 20.26 -2.16 20.31
CA PRO A 158 21.00 -2.60 21.48
C PRO A 158 21.36 -1.43 22.42
N LYS A 159 20.99 -1.61 23.70
CA LYS A 159 21.64 -1.13 24.94
C LYS A 159 21.85 0.38 25.18
N ALA A 160 21.08 0.92 26.14
CA ALA A 160 21.53 1.49 27.45
C ALA A 160 20.65 2.68 27.90
N PRO A 161 20.42 2.89 29.22
CA PRO A 161 19.31 3.70 29.72
C PRO A 161 19.71 5.19 29.83
N ARG A 162 18.83 6.10 29.42
CA ARG A 162 18.94 7.51 29.82
C ARG A 162 17.67 8.03 30.48
N ARG A 163 17.88 8.34 31.76
CA ARG A 163 16.96 8.91 32.74
C ARG A 163 16.73 10.39 32.39
N SER A 164 15.51 10.67 31.97
CA SER A 164 14.65 11.83 32.23
C SER A 164 15.24 13.16 32.80
N ILE A 165 15.03 14.22 32.00
CA ILE A 165 14.61 15.63 32.26
C ILE A 165 15.58 16.66 32.91
N LYS A 166 15.86 17.76 32.20
CA LYS A 166 15.24 19.13 32.32
C LYS A 166 16.25 20.22 31.94
N ALA A 167 15.84 21.09 31.03
CA ALA A 167 16.56 22.30 30.62
C ALA A 167 16.64 23.34 31.75
N ILE A 168 17.76 24.05 31.84
CA ILE A 168 17.87 25.42 32.37
C ILE A 168 18.93 26.17 31.54
N PRO A 169 18.70 27.41 31.06
CA PRO A 169 19.66 28.18 30.26
C PRO A 169 20.48 29.19 31.10
N SER A 170 21.59 29.62 30.49
CA SER A 170 22.37 30.86 30.72
C SER A 170 23.04 31.08 32.09
N GLY A 171 24.36 31.25 32.06
CA GLY A 171 25.14 31.84 33.16
C GLY A 171 26.63 31.63 32.98
N SER A 172 27.35 32.71 32.71
CA SER A 172 28.78 32.82 32.46
C SER A 172 29.68 32.42 33.64
N VAL A 173 31.00 32.42 33.35
CA VAL A 173 32.19 32.56 34.23
C VAL A 173 32.52 31.38 35.16
N VAL A 174 33.77 30.97 35.44
CA VAL A 174 35.15 31.35 35.07
C VAL A 174 36.08 30.20 35.53
N LEU A 175 37.23 30.13 34.87
CA LEU A 175 38.52 29.47 35.17
C LEU A 175 38.81 29.09 36.64
N GLU A 176 39.43 27.93 36.87
CA GLU A 176 40.87 27.77 37.22
C GLU A 176 41.15 26.40 37.90
N GLU A 177 42.37 25.90 37.66
CA GLU A 177 42.97 24.62 38.04
C GLU A 177 43.22 24.43 39.55
N GLY A 178 43.36 23.16 39.97
CA GLY A 178 43.87 22.76 41.29
C GLY A 178 43.54 21.32 41.66
#